data_AF-A0A3A2Z348-F1
#
_entry.id   AF-A0A3A2Z348-F1
#
_cell.length_a   1.000
_cell.length_b   1.000
_cell.length_c   1.000
_cell.angle_alpha   90.00
_cell.angle_beta   90.00
_cell.angle_gamma   90.00
#
_symmetry.space_group_name_H-M   'P 1'
#
loop_
_entity.id
_entity.type
_entity.pdbx_description
1 polymer ?
#
loop_
_entity_poly.entity_id
_entity_poly.type
_entity_poly.pdbx_seq_one_letter_code
_entity_poly.pdbx_strand_id
1 'polypeptide(L)'
;AQVASQVLFDEAQTEEGRDQESPGADDVEDVKPLAEELIDALLDLLFYANFTIPQMPSATDKVSYSIWQSGVGCNSSMGSNKELENNNRCEILRLLLTLTGKAMYTPLGLLPVQGVKAITYIATCSDKQPVLTLLCSLLNT
;
A
#
# COMPACT_ATOMS: atom_id res chain seq x y z
N ALA A 1 34.62 17.97 24.46
CA ALA A 1 33.64 17.85 23.37
C ALA A 1 32.26 17.71 24.01
N GLN A 2 31.38 18.69 23.81
CA GLN A 2 29.97 18.62 24.18
C GLN A 2 29.26 17.59 23.30
N VAL A 3 28.44 16.72 23.89
CA VAL A 3 27.10 16.40 23.39
C VAL A 3 26.24 16.07 24.61
N ALA A 4 25.18 16.85 24.79
CA ALA A 4 24.18 16.67 25.83
C ALA A 4 23.25 15.50 25.45
N SER A 5 23.00 14.61 26.41
CA SER A 5 21.79 13.78 26.44
C SER A 5 21.16 13.99 27.81
N GLN A 6 20.34 15.03 27.92
CA GLN A 6 19.38 15.11 29.02
C GLN A 6 18.12 14.40 28.53
N VAL A 7 17.94 13.17 28.98
CA VAL A 7 16.60 12.60 29.13
C VAL A 7 16.37 12.56 30.63
N LEU A 8 15.78 13.64 31.14
CA LEU A 8 15.42 13.79 32.54
C LEU A 8 14.10 13.02 32.76
N PHE A 9 14.21 11.83 33.31
CA PHE A 9 13.08 11.14 33.94
C PHE A 9 12.86 11.82 35.29
N ASP A 10 11.75 12.55 35.42
CA ASP A 10 11.32 13.11 36.69
C ASP A 10 10.16 12.25 37.22
N GLU A 11 10.47 11.40 38.21
CA GLU A 11 9.52 10.61 38.96
C GLU A 11 9.60 11.03 40.44
N ALA A 12 8.61 11.83 40.86
CA ALA A 12 8.05 12.04 42.22
C ALA A 12 7.52 13.48 42.30
N GLN A 13 6.31 13.82 42.73
CA GLN A 13 5.26 13.14 43.48
C GLN A 13 4.08 14.14 43.63
N THR A 14 2.88 13.59 43.88
CA THR A 14 1.75 14.23 44.59
C THR A 14 0.69 14.99 43.78
N GLU A 15 -0.51 14.39 43.84
CA GLU A 15 -1.89 14.89 43.70
C GLU A 15 -2.11 16.41 43.79
N GLU A 16 -2.86 16.98 42.83
CA GLU A 16 -4.14 17.69 43.03
C GLU A 16 -4.61 18.35 41.72
N GLY A 17 -5.92 18.33 41.49
CA GLY A 17 -6.58 18.44 40.19
C GLY A 17 -6.29 19.69 39.34
N ARG A 18 -6.18 19.44 38.04
CA ARG A 18 -6.56 20.38 36.97
C ARG A 18 -7.04 19.54 35.79
N ASP A 19 -8.28 19.79 35.40
CA ASP A 19 -8.91 19.25 34.20
C ASP A 19 -7.95 19.36 33.01
N GLN A 20 -7.41 18.22 32.60
CA GLN A 20 -6.62 18.13 31.38
C GLN A 20 -7.63 17.95 30.25
N GLU A 21 -8.16 19.07 29.76
CA GLU A 21 -8.87 19.11 28.49
C GLU A 21 -8.01 18.39 27.45
N SER A 22 -8.52 17.27 26.94
CA SER A 22 -7.99 16.61 25.74
C SER A 22 -7.82 17.68 24.67
N PRO A 23 -6.67 17.78 23.99
CA PRO A 23 -6.59 18.59 22.78
C PRO A 23 -7.71 18.14 21.84
N GLY A 24 -8.46 19.13 21.34
CA GLY A 24 -9.78 18.96 20.74
C GLY A 24 -9.82 17.89 19.65
N ALA A 25 -10.82 17.02 19.74
CA ALA A 25 -11.15 16.02 18.73
C ALA A 25 -11.83 16.63 17.48
N ASP A 26 -11.95 17.96 17.41
CA ASP A 26 -12.80 18.66 16.43
C ASP A 26 -12.05 19.24 15.22
N ASP A 27 -10.72 19.08 15.13
CA ASP A 27 -9.91 19.58 13.99
C ASP A 27 -9.19 18.44 13.21
N VAL A 28 -9.74 17.23 13.20
CA VAL A 28 -9.27 16.20 12.25
C VAL A 28 -9.95 16.47 10.91
N GLU A 29 -9.20 17.08 9.99
CA GLU A 29 -9.62 17.30 8.61
C GLU A 29 -10.04 15.95 7.97
N ASP A 30 -11.22 15.89 7.36
CA ASP A 30 -11.77 14.69 6.69
C ASP A 30 -11.01 14.44 5.37
N VAL A 31 -9.75 14.06 5.51
CA VAL A 31 -8.82 13.78 4.43
C VAL A 31 -8.60 12.28 4.37
N LYS A 32 -8.49 11.77 3.15
CA LYS A 32 -8.18 10.37 2.92
C LYS A 32 -6.88 10.00 3.68
N PRO A 33 -6.85 8.87 4.40
CA PRO A 33 -5.64 8.47 5.11
C PRO A 33 -4.47 8.27 4.14
N LEU A 34 -3.30 8.82 4.48
CA LEU A 34 -2.10 8.75 3.62
C LEU A 34 -1.71 7.31 3.22
N ALA A 35 -1.96 6.34 4.10
CA ALA A 35 -1.69 4.93 3.81
C ALA A 35 -2.58 4.39 2.67
N GLU A 36 -3.83 4.87 2.57
CA GLU A 36 -4.75 4.51 1.49
C GLU A 36 -4.32 5.16 0.18
N GLU A 37 -3.97 6.44 0.19
CA GLU A 37 -3.43 7.15 -0.98
C GLU A 37 -2.13 6.50 -1.49
N LEU A 38 -1.25 6.09 -0.58
CA LEU A 38 -0.02 5.38 -0.93
C LEU A 38 -0.33 4.04 -1.60
N ILE A 39 -1.27 3.27 -1.08
CA ILE A 39 -1.65 1.98 -1.67
C ILE A 39 -2.23 2.21 -3.07
N ASP A 40 -3.14 3.15 -3.24
CA ASP A 40 -3.74 3.46 -4.55
C ASP A 40 -2.67 3.88 -5.56
N ALA A 41 -1.75 4.77 -5.16
CA ALA A 41 -0.65 5.21 -6.00
C ALA A 41 0.26 4.04 -6.41
N LEU A 42 0.56 3.11 -5.49
CA LEU A 42 1.36 1.93 -5.81
C LEU A 42 0.62 0.97 -6.77
N LEU A 43 -0.69 0.82 -6.62
CA LEU A 43 -1.52 0.02 -7.51
C LEU A 43 -1.57 0.63 -8.92
N ASP A 44 -1.76 1.94 -9.04
CA ASP A 44 -1.68 2.65 -10.32
C ASP A 44 -0.28 2.52 -10.93
N LEU A 45 0.76 2.62 -10.11
CA LEU A 45 2.15 2.54 -10.55
C LEU A 45 2.51 1.17 -11.11
N LEU A 46 1.83 0.08 -10.71
CA LEU A 46 1.98 -1.26 -11.30
C LEU A 46 1.48 -1.36 -12.74
N PHE A 47 0.65 -0.41 -13.17
CA PHE A 47 0.02 -0.37 -14.49
C PHE A 47 0.31 0.95 -15.22
N TYR A 48 1.46 1.58 -14.93
CA TYR A 48 1.84 2.87 -15.46
C TYR A 48 2.70 2.73 -16.73
N ALA A 49 2.24 3.35 -17.82
CA ALA A 49 2.87 3.31 -19.12
C ALA A 49 4.30 3.89 -19.11
N ASN A 50 5.21 3.23 -19.82
CA ASN A 50 6.65 3.53 -19.88
C ASN A 50 7.39 3.41 -18.53
N PHE A 51 6.74 2.91 -17.48
CA PHE A 51 7.38 2.68 -16.19
C PHE A 51 7.31 1.21 -15.79
N THR A 52 6.10 0.66 -15.73
CA THR A 52 5.84 -0.74 -15.40
C THR A 52 5.09 -1.47 -16.49
N ILE A 53 4.55 -0.80 -17.51
CA ILE A 53 3.98 -1.46 -18.69
C ILE A 53 4.43 -0.73 -19.97
N PRO A 54 4.45 -1.41 -21.13
CA PRO A 54 4.74 -0.76 -22.40
C PRO A 54 3.72 0.34 -22.70
N GLN A 55 4.14 1.35 -23.46
CA GLN A 55 3.21 2.34 -23.99
C GLN A 55 2.23 1.69 -24.97
N MET A 56 0.95 1.73 -24.64
CA MET A 56 -0.12 1.21 -25.48
C MET A 56 -0.54 2.31 -26.48
N PRO A 57 -0.53 2.05 -27.80
CA PRO A 57 -0.87 3.05 -28.81
C PRO A 57 -2.28 3.62 -28.68
N SER A 58 -3.19 2.87 -28.06
CA SER A 58 -4.60 3.22 -27.89
C SER A 58 -4.94 3.85 -26.53
N ALA A 59 -3.99 3.93 -25.59
CA ALA A 59 -4.26 4.46 -24.26
C ALA A 59 -4.09 5.99 -24.25
N THR A 60 -5.15 6.69 -23.85
CA THR A 60 -5.13 8.15 -23.60
C THR A 60 -4.56 8.47 -22.22
N ASP A 61 -4.74 7.55 -21.26
CA ASP A 61 -4.29 7.70 -19.88
C ASP A 61 -2.92 7.06 -19.66
N LYS A 62 -2.20 7.57 -18.66
CA LYS A 62 -0.89 7.05 -18.28
C LYS A 62 -0.98 5.73 -17.49
N VAL A 63 -2.10 5.48 -16.83
CA VAL A 63 -2.39 4.23 -16.14
C VAL A 63 -3.32 3.40 -17.02
N SER A 64 -2.93 2.16 -17.32
CA SER A 64 -3.72 1.24 -18.13
C SER A 64 -3.71 -0.14 -17.49
N TYR A 65 -4.81 -0.49 -16.83
CA TYR A 65 -5.02 -1.79 -16.21
C TYR A 65 -5.06 -2.90 -17.27
N SER A 66 -3.94 -3.59 -17.44
CA SER A 66 -3.73 -4.65 -18.42
C SER A 66 -2.94 -5.78 -17.80
N ILE A 67 -3.31 -7.03 -18.11
CA ILE A 67 -2.72 -8.22 -17.50
C ILE A 67 -1.32 -8.46 -18.06
N TRP A 68 -0.32 -8.60 -17.19
CA TRP A 68 1.09 -8.65 -17.61
C TRP A 68 1.43 -9.83 -18.52
N GLN A 69 0.88 -11.01 -18.22
CA GLN A 69 1.18 -12.27 -18.91
C GLN A 69 -0.10 -13.02 -19.27
N SER A 70 -0.04 -13.81 -20.35
CA SER A 70 -1.13 -14.71 -20.73
C SER A 70 -1.34 -15.79 -19.65
N GLY A 71 -2.60 -16.15 -19.40
CA GLY A 71 -3.02 -17.10 -18.36
C GLY A 71 -4.47 -16.85 -17.95
N VAL A 72 -4.72 -16.82 -16.63
CA VAL A 72 -6.03 -16.49 -16.07
C VAL A 72 -6.41 -15.06 -16.47
N GLY A 73 -7.60 -14.87 -17.02
CA GLY A 73 -8.13 -13.55 -17.38
C GLY A 73 -7.56 -12.91 -18.65
N CYS A 74 -6.51 -13.44 -19.27
CA CYS A 74 -5.96 -12.94 -20.53
C CYS A 74 -5.32 -14.05 -21.37
N ASN A 75 -5.56 -14.09 -22.68
CA ASN A 75 -4.94 -15.06 -23.59
C ASN A 75 -3.72 -14.51 -24.35
N SER A 76 -3.39 -13.24 -24.16
CA SER A 76 -2.26 -12.56 -24.82
C SER A 76 -1.37 -11.87 -23.79
N SER A 77 -0.06 -11.80 -24.08
CA SER A 77 0.89 -11.07 -23.23
C SER A 77 1.06 -9.66 -23.77
N MET A 78 1.19 -8.69 -22.88
CA MET A 78 1.69 -7.37 -23.25
C MET A 78 3.15 -7.54 -23.70
N GLY A 79 3.51 -7.00 -24.86
CA GLY A 79 4.90 -7.01 -25.33
C GLY A 79 5.78 -6.16 -24.40
N SER A 80 6.73 -6.76 -23.69
CA SER A 80 7.46 -6.07 -22.61
C SER A 80 8.91 -5.76 -23.01
N ASN A 81 9.40 -4.58 -22.62
CA ASN A 81 10.83 -4.33 -22.52
C ASN A 81 11.34 -4.93 -21.20
N LYS A 82 11.62 -6.24 -21.28
CA LYS A 82 11.57 -7.21 -20.17
C LYS A 82 12.38 -6.87 -18.91
N GLU A 83 13.43 -6.07 -18.98
CA GLU A 83 14.35 -5.95 -17.84
C GLU A 83 13.96 -4.78 -16.91
N LEU A 84 13.75 -3.59 -17.47
CA LEU A 84 13.43 -2.40 -16.69
C LEU A 84 12.02 -2.48 -16.07
N GLU A 85 11.02 -2.86 -16.87
CA GLU A 85 9.62 -2.94 -16.42
C GLU A 85 9.45 -3.98 -15.31
N ASN A 86 10.10 -5.14 -15.43
CA ASN A 86 10.01 -6.20 -14.43
C ASN A 86 10.71 -5.82 -13.12
N ASN A 87 11.86 -5.15 -13.18
CA ASN A 87 12.54 -4.68 -11.98
C ASN A 87 11.70 -3.62 -11.25
N ASN A 88 11.09 -2.67 -11.97
CA ASN A 88 10.21 -1.66 -11.39
C ASN A 88 8.97 -2.30 -10.74
N ARG A 89 8.32 -3.25 -11.42
CA ARG A 89 7.19 -4.03 -10.84
C ARG A 89 7.63 -4.73 -9.55
N CYS A 90 8.81 -5.36 -9.54
CA CYS A 90 9.32 -6.07 -8.37
C CYS A 90 9.49 -5.15 -7.14
N GLU A 91 10.06 -3.96 -7.30
CA GLU A 91 10.24 -3.02 -6.18
C GLU A 91 8.90 -2.55 -5.60
N ILE A 92 7.91 -2.26 -6.46
CA ILE A 92 6.57 -1.88 -6.02
C ILE A 92 5.90 -3.04 -5.28
N LEU A 93 6.01 -4.26 -5.80
CA LEU A 93 5.47 -5.45 -5.15
C LEU A 93 6.16 -5.74 -3.81
N ARG A 94 7.47 -5.49 -3.69
CA ARG A 94 8.20 -5.60 -2.40
C ARG A 94 7.67 -4.61 -1.37
N LEU A 95 7.37 -3.38 -1.79
CA LEU A 95 6.77 -2.38 -0.91
C LEU A 95 5.35 -2.79 -0.49
N LEU A 96 4.49 -3.21 -1.43
CA LEU A 96 3.14 -3.71 -1.13
C LEU A 96 3.18 -4.94 -0.20
N LEU A 97 4.14 -5.85 -0.40
CA LEU A 97 4.36 -7.00 0.49
C LEU A 97 4.78 -6.55 1.89
N THR A 98 5.57 -5.48 2.01
CA THR A 98 5.96 -4.92 3.30
C THR A 98 4.75 -4.33 4.04
N LEU A 99 3.88 -3.61 3.35
CA LEU A 99 2.65 -3.03 3.92
C LEU A 99 1.63 -4.10 4.35
N THR A 100 1.56 -5.20 3.61
CA THR A 100 0.62 -6.31 3.87
C THR A 100 1.21 -7.42 4.75
N GLY A 101 2.53 -7.45 4.92
CA GLY A 101 3.26 -8.58 5.50
C GLY A 101 3.06 -8.80 7.01
N LYS A 102 2.41 -7.88 7.73
CA LYS A 102 2.10 -8.02 9.16
C LYS A 102 1.42 -9.37 9.48
N ALA A 103 0.60 -9.88 8.55
CA ALA A 103 -0.08 -11.16 8.73
C ALA A 103 0.91 -12.34 8.90
N MET A 104 2.05 -12.31 8.22
CA MET A 104 3.06 -13.39 8.25
C MET A 104 3.77 -13.51 9.61
N TYR A 105 3.73 -12.43 10.41
CA TYR A 105 4.39 -12.37 11.72
C TYR A 105 3.39 -12.38 12.88
N THR A 106 2.09 -12.51 12.60
CA THR A 106 1.03 -12.51 13.61
C THR A 106 0.55 -13.94 13.87
N PRO A 107 0.35 -14.35 15.14
CA PRO A 107 -0.21 -15.67 15.44
C PRO A 107 -1.57 -15.90 14.78
N LEU A 108 -1.79 -17.10 14.23
CA LEU A 108 -2.99 -17.44 13.45
C LEU A 108 -4.31 -17.17 14.19
N GLY A 109 -4.34 -17.41 15.51
CA GLY A 109 -5.54 -17.18 16.32
C GLY A 109 -5.95 -15.71 16.47
N LEU A 110 -5.03 -14.78 16.21
CA LEU A 110 -5.25 -13.34 16.37
C LEU A 110 -5.64 -12.64 15.07
N LEU A 111 -5.32 -13.24 13.92
CA LEU A 111 -5.58 -12.68 12.59
C LEU A 111 -7.07 -12.37 12.32
N PRO A 112 -8.04 -13.24 12.66
CA PRO A 112 -9.45 -12.95 12.40
C PRO A 112 -9.98 -11.77 13.22
N VAL A 113 -9.37 -11.51 14.38
CA VAL A 113 -9.81 -10.46 15.32
C VAL A 113 -9.18 -9.11 14.97
N GLN A 114 -7.88 -9.10 14.65
CA GLN A 114 -7.14 -7.85 14.39
C GLN A 114 -7.08 -7.48 12.91
N GLY A 115 -7.04 -8.46 12.02
CA GLY A 115 -6.85 -8.26 10.58
C GLY A 115 -5.56 -7.52 10.22
N VAL A 116 -5.41 -7.22 8.93
CA VAL A 116 -4.36 -6.33 8.42
C VAL A 116 -5.05 -5.26 7.58
N LYS A 117 -5.05 -4.01 8.08
CA LYS A 117 -5.77 -2.89 7.44
C LYS A 117 -5.42 -2.71 5.97
N ALA A 118 -4.14 -2.83 5.60
CA ALA A 118 -3.70 -2.73 4.20
C ALA A 118 -4.29 -3.84 3.31
N ILE A 119 -4.33 -5.08 3.80
CA ILE A 119 -4.96 -6.20 3.07
C ILE A 119 -6.46 -5.96 2.95
N THR A 120 -7.12 -5.56 4.04
CA THR A 120 -8.54 -5.25 4.03
C THR A 120 -8.84 -4.18 2.99
N TYR A 121 -8.12 -3.06 3.01
CA TYR A 121 -8.30 -1.95 2.08
C TYR A 121 -8.18 -2.39 0.61
N ILE A 122 -7.12 -3.15 0.26
CA ILE A 122 -6.93 -3.67 -1.11
C ILE A 122 -8.07 -4.62 -1.50
N ALA A 123 -8.47 -5.53 -0.59
CA ALA A 123 -9.45 -6.57 -0.88
C ALA A 123 -10.92 -6.08 -0.86
N THR A 124 -11.19 -4.94 -0.22
CA THR A 124 -12.53 -4.33 -0.17
C THR A 124 -12.71 -3.17 -1.15
N CYS A 125 -11.74 -2.95 -2.05
CA CYS A 125 -11.88 -1.95 -3.10
C CYS A 125 -13.12 -2.24 -3.97
N SER A 126 -13.94 -1.21 -4.21
CA SER A 126 -15.21 -1.35 -4.94
C SER A 126 -15.01 -1.47 -6.45
N ASP A 127 -13.89 -0.96 -6.98
CA ASP A 127 -13.58 -1.08 -8.40
C ASP A 127 -13.05 -2.47 -8.72
N LYS A 128 -13.84 -3.20 -9.51
CA LYS A 128 -13.57 -4.60 -9.85
C LYS A 128 -12.46 -4.72 -10.88
N GLN A 129 -12.29 -3.75 -11.78
CA GLN A 129 -11.35 -3.87 -12.88
C GLN A 129 -9.88 -3.86 -12.38
N PRO A 130 -9.42 -2.88 -11.57
CA PRO A 130 -8.09 -2.87 -11.00
C PRO A 130 -7.78 -4.13 -10.19
N VAL A 131 -8.72 -4.53 -9.34
CA VAL A 131 -8.59 -5.70 -8.46
C VAL A 131 -8.42 -6.98 -9.27
N LEU A 132 -9.28 -7.22 -10.27
CA LEU A 132 -9.20 -8.40 -11.12
C LEU A 132 -7.92 -8.41 -11.97
N THR A 133 -7.52 -7.24 -12.49
CA THR A 133 -6.31 -7.09 -13.30
C THR A 133 -5.07 -7.41 -12.48
N LEU A 134 -4.99 -6.87 -11.26
CA LEU A 134 -3.91 -7.17 -10.31
C LEU A 134 -3.87 -8.66 -9.98
N LEU A 135 -5.00 -9.25 -9.60
CA LEU A 135 -5.07 -10.66 -9.25
C LEU A 135 -4.61 -11.57 -10.40
N CYS A 136 -5.13 -11.33 -11.61
CA CYS A 136 -4.73 -12.11 -12.79
C CYS A 136 -3.25 -11.92 -13.12
N SER A 137 -2.72 -10.70 -12.99
CA SER A 137 -1.31 -10.41 -13.25
C SER A 137 -0.38 -11.10 -12.25
N LEU A 138 -0.77 -11.17 -10.98
CA LEU A 138 -0.02 -11.89 -9.94
C LEU A 138 -0.11 -13.41 -10.06
N LEU A 139 -1.19 -13.95 -10.61
CA LEU A 139 -1.37 -15.40 -10.82
C LEU A 139 -0.65 -15.92 -12.07
N ASN A 140 -0.45 -15.08 -13.08
CA ASN A 140 0.13 -15.47 -14.37
C ASN A 140 1.67 -15.35 -14.42
N THR A 141 2.33 -15.21 -13.26
CA THR A 141 3.80 -15.07 -13.12
C THR A 141 4.56 -16.35 -13.42
#